data_AF-M2Z3H7-F1
#
_entry.id   AF-M2Z3H7-F1
#
_cell.length_a   1.000
_cell.length_b   1.000
_cell.length_c   1.000
_cell.angle_alpha   90.00
_cell.angle_beta   90.00
_cell.angle_gamma   90.00
#
_symmetry.space_group_name_H-M   'P 1'
#
loop_
_entity.id
_entity.type
_entity.pdbx_description
1 polymer ?
#
loop_
_entity_poly.entity_id
_entity_poly.type
_entity_poly.pdbx_seq_one_letter_code
_entity_poly.pdbx_strand_id
1 'polypeptide(L)'
;MPSRPPVLVAALVLAALGATAVAVAPLLPVVGADAGPIGAASGAAALVSAVAALAVPVGAVSLARRRGPLSAVRAAALLSGAGFVALGAALLDVALFTDALDADRLELFRPVTAAGLSAGPGAGVVLAGHLASVVAGVLGAVAVRQLEAARLPVEERPVGARAATPVAAGVAVAALVTAGALLAPPFVSNDPVLLGSGVLDATAAAALGALVAAVAVVLAATWALVTPSSAAATGVLAGAGLGALAVLGPRLAAGLTGARLAPSPGVAVGVLAAVLLVASAVALPRLVARSDRAAPRLRRAVPPAPAKRHRQAGVAGIVTGIVATVGSLLPVLSVPAGATAPELPAARMLFAAGLLVLALSFWLLLSEFAAPLRPAVAVPAAGVVAAAGAVLQSWVLAAGLPGVGAGPGTWLAGAAIPGAAVTGVLVVLAGAAERDGIDTSVERTAGPVTRAVGAAAALTAGVGVLLPLQPGAGSVLSYPWGYDVWGRAVLAVAVVAAVLVAGRARPARGTALLLGAAASVALYAASWALVRTSEQEPVNGVLTLPAILGVVLLLAAAWLTIREENP
;
A
#
# COMPACT_ATOMS: atom_id res chain seq x y z
N MET A 1 -40.15 -3.33 0.07
CA MET A 1 -38.72 -3.13 -0.24
C MET A 1 -38.03 -4.47 -0.03
N PRO A 2 -37.21 -5.01 -0.94
CA PRO A 2 -36.38 -6.15 -0.57
C PRO A 2 -35.58 -5.76 0.68
N SER A 3 -35.66 -6.59 1.73
CA SER A 3 -34.95 -6.36 2.98
C SER A 3 -33.46 -6.26 2.67
N ARG A 4 -32.83 -5.13 2.99
CA ARG A 4 -31.37 -5.00 2.85
C ARG A 4 -30.72 -6.07 3.72
N PRO A 5 -29.58 -6.64 3.29
CA PRO A 5 -28.90 -7.63 4.11
C PRO A 5 -28.51 -6.99 5.45
N PRO A 6 -28.70 -7.69 6.58
CA PRO A 6 -28.44 -7.15 7.91
C PRO A 6 -26.99 -6.67 8.05
N VAL A 7 -26.06 -7.33 7.35
CA VAL A 7 -24.64 -6.96 7.27
C VAL A 7 -24.44 -5.53 6.74
N LEU A 8 -25.21 -5.10 5.74
CA LEU A 8 -25.11 -3.73 5.22
C LEU A 8 -25.63 -2.69 6.22
N VAL A 9 -26.68 -3.03 6.98
CA VAL A 9 -27.21 -2.13 8.01
C VAL A 9 -26.18 -1.96 9.13
N ALA A 10 -25.58 -3.05 9.60
CA ALA A 10 -24.49 -3.02 10.58
C ALA A 10 -23.31 -2.17 10.08
N ALA A 11 -22.90 -2.35 8.83
CA ALA A 11 -21.84 -1.55 8.21
C ALA A 11 -22.16 -0.04 8.21
N LEU A 12 -23.40 0.34 7.87
CA LEU A 12 -23.82 1.74 7.86
C LEU A 12 -23.84 2.36 9.27
N VAL A 13 -24.30 1.60 10.28
CA VAL A 13 -24.32 2.06 11.68
C VAL A 13 -22.91 2.26 12.19
N LEU A 14 -22.01 1.30 11.99
CA LEU A 14 -20.62 1.42 12.41
C LEU A 14 -19.89 2.55 11.69
N ALA A 15 -20.13 2.76 10.40
CA ALA A 15 -19.55 3.88 9.67
C ALA A 15 -20.03 5.24 10.21
N ALA A 16 -21.31 5.36 10.58
CA ALA A 16 -21.86 6.59 11.16
C ALA A 16 -21.29 6.84 12.57
N LEU A 17 -21.22 5.81 13.42
CA LEU A 17 -20.59 5.91 14.74
C LEU A 17 -19.10 6.25 14.64
N GLY A 18 -18.38 5.61 13.71
CA GLY A 18 -16.98 5.87 13.48
C GLY A 18 -16.71 7.30 13.04
N ALA A 19 -17.45 7.77 12.03
CA ALA A 19 -17.31 9.14 11.53
C ALA A 19 -17.69 10.22 12.56
N THR A 20 -18.71 9.97 13.37
CA THR A 20 -19.10 10.90 14.44
C THR A 20 -18.04 10.97 15.55
N ALA A 21 -17.44 9.84 15.92
CA ALA A 21 -16.31 9.81 16.85
C ALA A 21 -15.13 10.64 16.33
N VAL A 22 -14.73 10.44 15.06
CA VAL A 22 -13.63 11.22 14.43
C VAL A 22 -13.97 12.71 14.38
N ALA A 23 -15.21 13.08 14.01
CA ALA A 23 -15.63 14.47 13.91
C ALA A 23 -15.70 15.21 15.27
N VAL A 24 -16.01 14.50 16.36
CA VAL A 24 -16.11 15.07 17.71
C VAL A 24 -14.77 15.04 18.46
N ALA A 25 -13.82 14.20 18.05
CA ALA A 25 -12.52 14.06 18.73
C ALA A 25 -11.77 15.39 19.00
N PRO A 26 -11.75 16.39 18.08
CA PRO A 26 -11.12 17.69 18.34
C PRO A 26 -11.76 18.49 19.49
N LEU A 27 -12.97 18.15 19.91
CA LEU A 27 -13.69 18.78 21.03
C LEU A 27 -13.35 18.16 22.39
N LEU A 28 -12.57 17.08 22.39
CA LEU A 28 -12.13 16.36 23.58
C LEU A 28 -10.64 16.64 23.83
N PRO A 29 -10.15 16.48 25.08
CA PRO A 29 -8.72 16.50 25.35
C PRO A 29 -8.03 15.33 24.62
N VAL A 30 -7.44 15.59 23.46
CA VAL A 30 -6.75 14.56 22.66
C VAL A 30 -5.39 14.24 23.25
N VAL A 31 -4.69 15.24 23.77
CA VAL A 31 -3.40 15.09 24.46
C VAL A 31 -3.37 15.95 25.73
N GLY A 32 -2.57 15.51 26.70
CA GLY A 32 -2.14 16.30 27.85
C GLY A 32 -0.64 16.58 27.78
N ALA A 33 -0.20 17.70 28.37
CA ALA A 33 1.22 18.06 28.45
C ALA A 33 1.69 18.00 29.90
N ASP A 34 2.89 17.47 30.12
CA ASP A 34 3.50 17.41 31.45
C ASP A 34 3.88 18.81 31.97
N ALA A 35 4.23 19.71 31.06
CA ALA A 35 4.53 21.11 31.34
C ALA A 35 4.15 22.00 30.15
N GLY A 36 3.59 23.18 30.44
CA GLY A 36 3.23 24.19 29.44
C GLY A 36 1.84 24.00 28.81
N PRO A 37 1.36 25.00 28.06
CA PRO A 37 0.05 24.96 27.40
C PRO A 37 0.08 24.09 26.13
N ILE A 38 -1.08 23.56 25.75
CA ILE A 38 -1.29 22.92 24.45
C ILE A 38 -2.10 23.89 23.58
N GLY A 39 -1.66 24.13 22.36
CA GLY A 39 -2.38 24.95 21.40
C GLY A 39 -3.65 24.26 20.92
N ALA A 40 -4.69 25.06 20.66
CA ALA A 40 -5.93 24.56 20.09
C ALA A 40 -5.71 23.95 18.69
N ALA A 41 -6.56 22.99 18.31
CA ALA A 41 -6.62 22.46 16.96
C ALA A 41 -6.76 23.58 15.91
N SER A 42 -6.19 23.37 14.72
CA SER A 42 -6.54 24.21 13.58
C SER A 42 -8.01 24.01 13.23
N GLY A 43 -8.84 25.03 13.47
CA GLY A 43 -10.28 24.95 13.23
C GLY A 43 -10.62 24.60 11.77
N ALA A 44 -9.83 25.07 10.81
CA ALA A 44 -9.98 24.71 9.41
C ALA A 44 -9.66 23.23 9.15
N ALA A 45 -8.59 22.71 9.74
CA ALA A 45 -8.22 21.30 9.62
C ALA A 45 -9.24 20.38 10.31
N ALA A 46 -9.71 20.76 11.50
CA ALA A 46 -10.78 20.06 12.23
C ALA A 46 -12.07 20.00 11.42
N LEU A 47 -12.48 21.12 10.80
CA LEU A 47 -13.66 21.16 9.94
C LEU A 47 -13.51 20.25 8.72
N VAL A 48 -12.37 20.29 8.03
CA VAL A 48 -12.11 19.43 6.88
C VAL A 48 -12.10 17.95 7.28
N SER A 49 -11.52 17.61 8.43
CA SER A 49 -11.53 16.25 8.98
C SER A 49 -12.96 15.77 9.24
N ALA A 50 -13.77 16.58 9.93
CA ALA A 50 -15.17 16.27 10.21
C ALA A 50 -16.00 16.08 8.93
N VAL A 51 -15.85 16.97 7.94
CA VAL A 51 -16.55 16.88 6.66
C VAL A 51 -16.14 15.62 5.89
N ALA A 52 -14.84 15.32 5.81
CA ALA A 52 -14.35 14.15 5.11
C ALA A 52 -14.80 12.84 5.78
N ALA A 53 -14.73 12.77 7.11
CA ALA A 53 -15.21 11.62 7.90
C ALA A 53 -16.71 11.38 7.69
N LEU A 54 -17.54 12.42 7.73
CA LEU A 54 -18.99 12.32 7.57
C LEU A 54 -19.45 12.07 6.13
N ALA A 55 -18.66 12.48 5.12
CA ALA A 55 -19.01 12.30 3.70
C ALA A 55 -19.25 10.82 3.34
N VAL A 56 -18.47 9.90 3.92
CA VAL A 56 -18.55 8.46 3.67
C VAL A 56 -19.91 7.86 4.12
N PRO A 57 -20.30 7.92 5.40
CA PRO A 57 -21.59 7.37 5.84
C PRO A 57 -22.78 8.12 5.25
N VAL A 58 -22.71 9.45 5.08
CA VAL A 58 -23.79 10.22 4.43
C VAL A 58 -23.99 9.76 2.99
N GLY A 59 -22.90 9.60 2.22
CA GLY A 59 -22.92 9.06 0.87
C GLY A 59 -23.46 7.63 0.82
N ALA A 60 -23.00 6.76 1.71
CA ALA A 60 -23.45 5.37 1.79
C ALA A 60 -24.94 5.26 2.13
N VAL A 61 -25.43 6.02 3.12
CA VAL A 61 -26.86 6.06 3.49
C VAL A 61 -27.72 6.60 2.35
N SER A 62 -27.28 7.69 1.70
CA SER A 62 -27.97 8.28 0.55
C SER A 62 -28.10 7.27 -0.59
N LEU A 63 -27.01 6.57 -0.94
CA LEU A 63 -27.01 5.53 -1.95
C LEU A 63 -27.90 4.35 -1.55
N ALA A 64 -27.78 3.87 -0.31
CA ALA A 64 -28.58 2.75 0.18
C ALA A 64 -30.09 3.07 0.10
N ARG A 65 -30.51 4.32 0.40
CA ARG A 65 -31.90 4.80 0.32
C ARG A 65 -32.46 4.85 -1.10
N ARG A 66 -31.62 4.95 -2.14
CA ARG A 66 -32.09 4.93 -3.54
C ARG A 66 -32.66 3.56 -3.90
N ARG A 67 -33.71 3.56 -4.72
CA ARG A 67 -34.31 2.32 -5.24
C ARG A 67 -33.36 1.69 -6.26
N GLY A 68 -33.13 0.38 -6.11
CA GLY A 68 -32.39 -0.43 -7.07
C GLY A 68 -31.24 -1.21 -6.42
N PRO A 69 -30.93 -2.42 -6.89
CA PRO A 69 -29.92 -3.26 -6.26
C PRO A 69 -28.49 -2.72 -6.48
N LEU A 70 -28.26 -1.94 -7.54
CA LEU A 70 -26.94 -1.36 -7.86
C LEU A 70 -26.52 -0.27 -6.87
N SER A 71 -27.47 0.49 -6.31
CA SER A 71 -27.16 1.53 -5.34
C SER A 71 -26.74 0.94 -4.00
N ALA A 72 -27.31 -0.20 -3.60
CA ALA A 72 -26.89 -0.95 -2.41
C ALA A 72 -25.47 -1.52 -2.55
N VAL A 73 -25.14 -2.10 -3.71
CA VAL A 73 -23.77 -2.58 -4.00
C VAL A 73 -22.78 -1.41 -3.95
N ARG A 74 -23.11 -0.28 -4.59
CA ARG A 74 -22.27 0.93 -4.55
C ARG A 74 -22.08 1.47 -3.14
N ALA A 75 -23.13 1.48 -2.32
CA ALA A 75 -23.05 1.90 -0.91
C ALA A 75 -22.10 0.99 -0.11
N ALA A 76 -22.27 -0.33 -0.23
CA ALA A 76 -21.42 -1.31 0.45
C ALA A 76 -19.95 -1.21 0.01
N ALA A 77 -19.72 -1.05 -1.29
CA ALA A 77 -18.40 -0.85 -1.88
C ALA A 77 -17.75 0.48 -1.45
N LEU A 78 -18.53 1.55 -1.29
CA LEU A 78 -18.06 2.83 -0.78
C LEU A 78 -17.54 2.72 0.65
N LEU A 79 -18.27 2.02 1.51
CA LEU A 79 -17.80 1.73 2.87
C LEU A 79 -16.52 0.90 2.85
N SER A 80 -16.45 -0.10 1.95
CA SER A 80 -15.27 -0.96 1.81
C SER A 80 -14.02 -0.20 1.40
N GLY A 81 -14.11 0.64 0.36
CA GLY A 81 -12.98 1.46 -0.09
C GLY A 81 -12.50 2.46 0.97
N ALA A 82 -13.42 3.09 1.70
CA ALA A 82 -13.08 4.00 2.80
C ALA A 82 -12.46 3.26 3.99
N GLY A 83 -13.00 2.10 4.36
CA GLY A 83 -12.50 1.29 5.47
C GLY A 83 -11.09 0.75 5.25
N PHE A 84 -10.70 0.45 4.01
CA PHE A 84 -9.30 0.11 3.69
C PHE A 84 -8.34 1.24 4.05
N VAL A 85 -8.67 2.48 3.67
CA VAL A 85 -7.82 3.64 3.98
C VAL A 85 -7.87 3.99 5.47
N ALA A 86 -9.03 3.79 6.11
CA ALA A 86 -9.20 4.00 7.55
C ALA A 86 -8.28 3.12 8.41
N LEU A 87 -7.83 1.97 7.91
CA LEU A 87 -6.83 1.14 8.61
C LEU A 87 -5.49 1.88 8.75
N GLY A 88 -5.05 2.56 7.69
CA GLY A 88 -3.87 3.41 7.74
C GLY A 88 -4.07 4.60 8.67
N ALA A 89 -5.24 5.23 8.66
CA ALA A 89 -5.58 6.32 9.58
C ALA A 89 -5.60 5.87 11.06
N ALA A 90 -6.12 4.68 11.37
CA ALA A 90 -6.10 4.12 12.71
C ALA A 90 -4.65 3.89 13.20
N LEU A 91 -3.76 3.42 12.33
CA LEU A 91 -2.34 3.27 12.66
C LEU A 91 -1.64 4.62 12.82
N LEU A 92 -2.02 5.64 12.05
CA LEU A 92 -1.58 7.02 12.29
C LEU A 92 -2.06 7.53 13.66
N ASP A 93 -3.26 7.16 14.11
CA ASP A 93 -3.74 7.52 15.47
C ASP A 93 -2.92 6.84 16.57
N VAL A 94 -2.31 5.68 16.34
CA VAL A 94 -1.43 5.02 17.33
C VAL A 94 -0.26 5.91 17.70
N ALA A 95 0.21 6.76 16.78
CA ALA A 95 1.28 7.72 17.06
C ALA A 95 0.91 8.66 18.22
N LEU A 96 -0.39 8.95 18.44
CA LEU A 96 -0.84 9.76 19.58
C LEU A 96 -0.51 9.14 20.95
N PHE A 97 -0.31 7.82 21.01
CA PHE A 97 -0.03 7.09 22.24
C PHE A 97 1.46 6.83 22.45
N THR A 98 2.25 6.82 21.38
CA THR A 98 3.68 6.53 21.44
C THR A 98 4.53 7.79 21.37
N ASP A 99 4.15 8.74 20.52
CA ASP A 99 4.85 10.00 20.30
C ASP A 99 3.90 11.02 19.66
N ALA A 100 3.13 11.69 20.52
CA ALA A 100 2.08 12.59 20.08
C ALA A 100 2.62 13.85 19.38
N LEU A 101 3.85 14.27 19.68
CA LEU A 101 4.44 15.47 19.09
C LEU A 101 4.67 15.27 17.58
N ASP A 102 5.08 14.07 17.20
CA ASP A 102 5.36 13.65 15.82
C ASP A 102 4.15 13.05 15.09
N ALA A 103 2.95 13.04 15.70
CA ALA A 103 1.75 12.50 15.08
C ALA A 103 1.19 13.39 13.95
N ASP A 104 1.61 14.67 13.88
CA ASP A 104 1.21 15.67 12.88
C ASP A 104 -0.33 15.83 12.72
N ARG A 105 -1.08 15.67 13.81
CA ARG A 105 -2.54 15.76 13.86
C ARG A 105 -3.03 17.15 14.23
N LEU A 106 -2.70 18.14 13.38
CA LEU A 106 -3.03 19.55 13.61
C LEU A 106 -4.54 19.83 13.62
N GLU A 107 -5.35 18.92 13.10
CA GLU A 107 -6.81 18.93 13.22
C GLU A 107 -7.33 18.51 14.60
N LEU A 108 -6.48 17.91 15.44
CA LEU A 108 -6.82 17.45 16.78
C LEU A 108 -6.26 18.38 17.86
N PHE A 109 -5.02 18.86 17.70
CA PHE A 109 -4.37 19.81 18.61
C PHE A 109 -3.13 20.41 17.93
N ARG A 110 -2.55 21.48 18.50
CA ARG A 110 -1.27 22.05 18.04
C ARG A 110 -0.24 22.10 19.19
N PRO A 111 0.86 21.35 19.11
CA PRO A 111 2.01 21.56 20.00
C PRO A 111 2.52 23.00 19.92
N VAL A 112 2.75 23.63 21.08
CA VAL A 112 3.38 24.96 21.19
C VAL A 112 4.67 24.94 22.02
N THR A 113 5.02 23.78 22.57
CA THR A 113 6.23 23.51 23.33
C THR A 113 6.75 22.12 22.98
N ALA A 114 8.06 21.88 23.10
CA ALA A 114 8.67 20.56 22.96
C ALA A 114 8.55 19.69 24.24
N ALA A 115 7.58 19.98 25.10
CA ALA A 115 7.33 19.21 26.31
C ALA A 115 6.72 17.84 25.97
N GLY A 116 6.92 16.86 26.86
CA GLY A 116 6.30 15.55 26.74
C GLY A 116 4.78 15.66 26.64
N LEU A 117 4.20 14.92 25.67
CA LEU A 117 2.77 14.85 25.42
C LEU A 117 2.29 13.41 25.66
N SER A 118 1.21 13.28 26.43
CA SER A 118 0.55 12.01 26.71
C SER A 118 -0.83 11.95 26.06
N ALA A 119 -1.26 10.77 25.62
CA ALA A 119 -2.58 10.57 25.03
C ALA A 119 -3.70 10.84 26.05
N GLY A 120 -4.69 11.63 25.64
CA GLY A 120 -5.93 11.87 26.35
C GLY A 120 -7.12 11.04 25.82
N PRO A 121 -8.32 11.19 26.40
CA PRO A 121 -9.51 10.47 25.97
C PRO A 121 -9.89 10.73 24.50
N GLY A 122 -9.61 11.92 23.97
CA GLY A 122 -9.86 12.25 22.56
C GLY A 122 -9.05 11.39 21.58
N ALA A 123 -7.82 10.99 21.95
CA ALA A 123 -7.01 10.07 21.16
C ALA A 123 -7.65 8.67 21.10
N GLY A 124 -8.23 8.20 22.21
CA GLY A 124 -8.99 6.94 22.24
C GLY A 124 -10.23 6.99 21.36
N VAL A 125 -10.96 8.12 21.36
CA VAL A 125 -12.18 8.30 20.57
C VAL A 125 -11.90 8.31 19.07
N VAL A 126 -10.86 9.02 18.61
CA VAL A 126 -10.50 9.04 17.18
C VAL A 126 -10.03 7.68 16.69
N LEU A 127 -9.19 6.98 17.48
CA LEU A 127 -8.73 5.63 17.17
C LEU A 127 -9.90 4.64 17.08
N ALA A 128 -10.80 4.65 18.06
CA ALA A 128 -12.02 3.83 18.03
C ALA A 128 -12.89 4.16 16.82
N GLY A 129 -12.96 5.43 16.42
CA GLY A 129 -13.70 5.88 15.26
C GLY A 129 -13.17 5.33 13.94
N HIS A 130 -11.85 5.35 13.74
CA HIS A 130 -11.22 4.73 12.57
C HIS A 130 -11.33 3.21 12.59
N LEU A 131 -11.16 2.54 13.75
CA LEU A 131 -11.35 1.09 13.86
C LEU A 131 -12.79 0.67 13.53
N ALA A 132 -13.81 1.42 14.00
CA ALA A 132 -15.20 1.19 13.61
C ALA A 132 -15.40 1.34 12.09
N SER A 133 -14.71 2.30 11.46
CA SER A 133 -14.73 2.50 10.01
C SER A 133 -14.05 1.35 9.25
N VAL A 134 -12.98 0.76 9.79
CA VAL A 134 -12.35 -0.46 9.25
C VAL A 134 -13.34 -1.63 9.28
N VAL A 135 -13.99 -1.87 10.42
CA VAL A 135 -14.98 -2.95 10.56
C VAL A 135 -16.16 -2.71 9.62
N ALA A 136 -16.64 -1.46 9.50
CA ALA A 136 -17.67 -1.09 8.53
C ALA A 136 -17.26 -1.40 7.09
N GLY A 137 -15.98 -1.17 6.73
CA GLY A 137 -15.45 -1.51 5.42
C GLY A 137 -15.42 -3.02 5.16
N VAL A 138 -14.97 -3.82 6.13
CA VAL A 138 -14.98 -5.29 6.03
C VAL A 138 -16.41 -5.82 5.84
N LEU A 139 -17.36 -5.34 6.63
CA LEU A 139 -18.78 -5.69 6.47
C LEU A 139 -19.34 -5.20 5.13
N GLY A 140 -18.88 -4.03 4.65
CA GLY A 140 -19.16 -3.53 3.30
C GLY A 140 -18.71 -4.50 2.21
N ALA A 141 -17.48 -5.02 2.29
CA ALA A 141 -16.97 -6.03 1.35
C ALA A 141 -17.81 -7.32 1.37
N VAL A 142 -18.20 -7.79 2.56
CA VAL A 142 -19.08 -8.97 2.72
C VAL A 142 -20.45 -8.69 2.09
N ALA A 143 -21.01 -7.50 2.32
CA ALA A 143 -22.28 -7.09 1.73
C ALA A 143 -22.23 -6.99 0.21
N VAL A 144 -21.12 -6.49 -0.39
CA VAL A 144 -20.91 -6.51 -1.86
C VAL A 144 -21.01 -7.94 -2.37
N ARG A 145 -20.28 -8.89 -1.77
CA ARG A 145 -20.31 -10.30 -2.18
C ARG A 145 -21.69 -10.92 -2.08
N GLN A 146 -22.42 -10.69 -0.99
CA GLN A 146 -23.78 -11.22 -0.82
C GLN A 146 -24.76 -10.63 -1.85
N LEU A 147 -24.69 -9.32 -2.09
CA LEU A 147 -25.57 -8.61 -3.03
C LEU A 147 -25.27 -8.97 -4.50
N GLU A 148 -24.03 -9.30 -4.82
CA GLU A 148 -23.62 -9.76 -6.16
C GLU A 148 -23.93 -11.23 -6.38
N ALA A 149 -23.73 -12.11 -5.38
CA ALA A 149 -24.09 -13.52 -5.46
C ALA A 149 -25.61 -13.74 -5.66
N ALA A 150 -26.44 -12.83 -5.16
CA ALA A 150 -27.88 -12.84 -5.39
C ALA A 150 -28.29 -12.49 -6.84
N ARG A 151 -27.35 -12.21 -7.74
CA ARG A 151 -27.60 -11.89 -9.16
C ARG A 151 -27.12 -13.01 -10.09
N LEU A 152 -27.98 -13.42 -11.03
CA LEU A 152 -27.65 -14.30 -12.17
C LEU A 152 -26.95 -13.52 -13.32
N PRO A 153 -26.31 -14.23 -14.26
CA PRO A 153 -24.85 -14.25 -14.41
C PRO A 153 -24.22 -12.88 -14.69
N VAL A 154 -23.06 -12.69 -14.06
CA VAL A 154 -22.19 -11.52 -14.11
C VAL A 154 -21.62 -11.31 -15.52
N GLU A 155 -21.58 -10.06 -15.95
CA GLU A 155 -20.75 -9.63 -17.08
C GLU A 155 -19.29 -9.95 -16.75
N GLU A 156 -18.71 -10.99 -17.36
CA GLU A 156 -17.35 -11.47 -16.98
C GLU A 156 -16.23 -10.45 -17.27
N ARG A 157 -16.50 -9.37 -18.01
CA ARG A 157 -15.47 -8.41 -18.37
C ARG A 157 -15.21 -7.40 -17.24
N PRO A 158 -13.97 -7.29 -16.76
CA PRO A 158 -13.60 -6.32 -15.73
C PRO A 158 -13.89 -4.89 -16.17
N VAL A 159 -14.25 -4.02 -15.24
CA VAL A 159 -14.58 -2.61 -15.51
C VAL A 159 -13.46 -1.87 -16.23
N GLY A 160 -12.20 -2.15 -15.89
CA GLY A 160 -11.02 -1.54 -16.51
C GLY A 160 -10.81 -1.93 -17.96
N ALA A 161 -11.25 -3.12 -18.38
CA ALA A 161 -11.22 -3.53 -19.79
C ALA A 161 -12.38 -2.93 -20.60
N ARG A 162 -13.48 -2.57 -19.93
CA ARG A 162 -14.62 -1.88 -20.55
C ARG A 162 -14.45 -0.36 -20.55
N ALA A 163 -13.77 0.17 -19.57
CA ALA A 163 -13.33 1.56 -19.58
C ALA A 163 -12.31 1.76 -20.72
N ALA A 164 -12.36 2.91 -21.39
CA ALA A 164 -11.32 3.24 -22.35
C ALA A 164 -9.95 3.25 -21.64
N THR A 165 -8.90 2.75 -22.28
CA THR A 165 -7.51 2.71 -21.77
C THR A 165 -7.06 3.97 -21.04
N PRO A 166 -7.30 5.21 -21.54
CA PRO A 166 -6.89 6.42 -20.82
C PRO A 166 -7.60 6.61 -19.46
N VAL A 167 -8.81 6.10 -19.30
CA VAL A 167 -9.59 6.20 -18.05
C VAL A 167 -9.02 5.24 -17.01
N ALA A 168 -8.77 3.99 -17.39
CA ALA A 168 -8.15 3.01 -16.50
C ALA A 168 -6.73 3.45 -16.09
N ALA A 169 -5.95 3.98 -17.04
CA ALA A 169 -4.65 4.58 -16.77
C ALA A 169 -4.77 5.79 -15.84
N GLY A 170 -5.73 6.69 -16.06
CA GLY A 170 -5.96 7.86 -15.21
C GLY A 170 -6.30 7.48 -13.76
N VAL A 171 -7.13 6.45 -13.56
CA VAL A 171 -7.43 5.91 -12.22
C VAL A 171 -6.18 5.35 -11.55
N ALA A 172 -5.37 4.57 -12.27
CA ALA A 172 -4.13 4.01 -11.74
C ALA A 172 -3.12 5.11 -11.37
N VAL A 173 -2.93 6.11 -12.24
CA VAL A 173 -2.06 7.26 -11.98
C VAL A 173 -2.54 8.05 -10.77
N ALA A 174 -3.84 8.36 -10.68
CA ALA A 174 -4.41 9.07 -9.54
C ALA A 174 -4.20 8.29 -8.23
N ALA A 175 -4.35 6.95 -8.25
CA ALA A 175 -4.10 6.11 -7.08
C ALA A 175 -2.62 6.12 -6.67
N LEU A 176 -1.70 6.00 -7.62
CA LEU A 176 -0.25 6.04 -7.36
C LEU A 176 0.20 7.41 -6.83
N VAL A 177 -0.31 8.51 -7.41
CA VAL A 177 -0.02 9.87 -6.95
C VAL A 177 -0.56 10.10 -5.55
N THR A 178 -1.78 9.63 -5.26
CA THR A 178 -2.36 9.70 -3.91
C THR A 178 -1.53 8.90 -2.91
N ALA A 179 -1.11 7.67 -3.29
CA ALA A 179 -0.26 6.83 -2.46
C ALA A 179 1.10 7.48 -2.17
N GLY A 180 1.75 8.06 -3.19
CA GLY A 180 2.99 8.81 -3.00
C GLY A 180 2.82 10.04 -2.10
N ALA A 181 1.71 10.76 -2.23
CA ALA A 181 1.40 11.92 -1.39
C ALA A 181 1.16 11.56 0.08
N LEU A 182 0.60 10.38 0.36
CA LEU A 182 0.43 9.89 1.74
C LEU A 182 1.77 9.62 2.45
N LEU A 183 2.82 9.36 1.67
CA LEU A 183 4.20 9.15 2.16
C LEU A 183 5.02 10.45 2.22
N ALA A 184 4.54 11.52 1.59
CA ALA A 184 5.22 12.80 1.54
C ALA A 184 5.06 13.58 2.87
N PRO A 185 5.99 14.51 3.18
CA PRO A 185 5.83 15.44 4.30
C PRO A 185 4.46 16.13 4.28
N PRO A 186 3.78 16.27 5.44
CA PRO A 186 2.44 16.84 5.49
C PRO A 186 2.43 18.35 5.23
N PHE A 187 3.47 19.07 5.65
CA PHE A 187 3.63 20.51 5.48
C PHE A 187 5.11 20.88 5.50
N VAL A 188 5.43 22.08 5.02
CA VAL A 188 6.72 22.74 5.23
C VAL A 188 6.57 23.65 6.43
N SER A 189 7.47 23.54 7.41
CA SER A 189 7.39 24.27 8.67
C SER A 189 8.58 25.19 8.88
N ASN A 190 8.31 26.42 9.32
CA ASN A 190 9.27 27.33 9.93
C ASN A 190 9.05 27.47 11.45
N ASP A 191 8.28 26.54 12.03
CA ASP A 191 7.99 26.44 13.45
C ASP A 191 9.02 25.49 14.09
N PRO A 192 9.78 25.92 15.11
CA PRO A 192 10.79 25.07 15.75
C PRO A 192 10.21 23.88 16.52
N VAL A 193 8.90 23.87 16.80
CA VAL A 193 8.23 22.77 17.51
C VAL A 193 7.65 21.73 16.54
N LEU A 194 7.33 22.12 15.31
CA LEU A 194 6.71 21.25 14.31
C LEU A 194 7.66 21.04 13.14
N LEU A 195 8.18 19.84 12.96
CA LEU A 195 9.18 19.58 11.92
C LEU A 195 8.56 19.19 10.56
N GLY A 196 7.29 18.75 10.55
CA GLY A 196 6.59 18.35 9.32
C GLY A 196 7.30 17.18 8.64
N SER A 197 7.57 16.12 9.41
CA SER A 197 8.37 14.97 8.98
C SER A 197 7.66 14.19 7.88
N GLY A 198 8.40 13.82 6.83
CA GLY A 198 7.93 12.81 5.88
C GLY A 198 7.85 11.44 6.55
N VAL A 199 7.32 10.43 5.85
CA VAL A 199 7.25 9.04 6.36
C VAL A 199 8.61 8.47 6.83
N LEU A 200 9.68 9.11 6.36
CA LEU A 200 11.08 8.75 6.54
C LEU A 200 11.63 9.24 7.88
N ASP A 201 11.18 10.40 8.33
CA ASP A 201 11.57 11.04 9.60
C ASP A 201 10.49 10.86 10.68
N ALA A 202 9.41 10.15 10.34
CA ALA A 202 8.28 9.92 11.22
C ALA A 202 8.51 8.74 12.18
N THR A 203 7.79 8.74 13.29
CA THR A 203 7.74 7.61 14.23
C THR A 203 7.28 6.33 13.52
N ALA A 204 7.64 5.17 14.08
CA ALA A 204 7.25 3.89 13.48
C ALA A 204 5.73 3.82 13.25
N ALA A 205 4.90 4.20 14.23
CA ALA A 205 3.45 4.20 14.08
C ALA A 205 2.97 5.07 12.90
N ALA A 206 3.49 6.30 12.80
CA ALA A 206 3.14 7.23 11.72
C ALA A 206 3.60 6.70 10.35
N ALA A 207 4.81 6.14 10.28
CA ALA A 207 5.36 5.58 9.05
C ALA A 207 4.54 4.37 8.54
N LEU A 208 4.19 3.46 9.45
CA LEU A 208 3.39 2.28 9.17
C LEU A 208 1.98 2.67 8.72
N GLY A 209 1.35 3.64 9.41
CA GLY A 209 0.00 4.10 9.06
C GLY A 209 -0.06 4.75 7.69
N ALA A 210 0.91 5.61 7.35
CA ALA A 210 1.02 6.21 6.03
C ALA A 210 1.23 5.15 4.93
N LEU A 211 2.10 4.16 5.16
CA LEU A 211 2.34 3.07 4.22
C LEU A 211 1.10 2.20 4.01
N VAL A 212 0.39 1.85 5.08
CA VAL A 212 -0.85 1.07 5.00
C VAL A 212 -1.94 1.85 4.27
N ALA A 213 -2.07 3.16 4.51
CA ALA A 213 -3.00 4.01 3.76
C ALA A 213 -2.65 4.07 2.27
N ALA A 214 -1.37 4.22 1.93
CA ALA A 214 -0.89 4.26 0.56
C ALA A 214 -1.21 2.95 -0.20
N VAL A 215 -0.90 1.80 0.42
CA VAL A 215 -1.21 0.48 -0.12
C VAL A 215 -2.73 0.28 -0.25
N ALA A 216 -3.51 0.69 0.74
CA ALA A 216 -4.96 0.59 0.73
C ALA A 216 -5.59 1.33 -0.47
N VAL A 217 -5.12 2.55 -0.79
CA VAL A 217 -5.61 3.32 -1.95
C VAL A 217 -5.31 2.59 -3.26
N VAL A 218 -4.09 2.05 -3.42
CA VAL A 218 -3.72 1.28 -4.61
C VAL A 218 -4.57 0.02 -4.73
N LEU A 219 -4.73 -0.74 -3.64
CA LEU A 219 -5.56 -1.94 -3.62
C LEU A 219 -7.02 -1.65 -3.96
N ALA A 220 -7.58 -0.55 -3.45
CA ALA A 220 -8.93 -0.13 -3.75
C ALA A 220 -9.10 0.25 -5.24
N ALA A 221 -8.17 1.00 -5.81
CA ALA A 221 -8.19 1.35 -7.23
C ALA A 221 -8.06 0.12 -8.12
N THR A 222 -7.16 -0.80 -7.79
CA THR A 222 -7.02 -2.09 -8.48
C THR A 222 -8.30 -2.91 -8.38
N TRP A 223 -8.93 -2.99 -7.21
CA TRP A 223 -10.20 -3.69 -7.04
C TRP A 223 -11.25 -3.13 -7.99
N ALA A 224 -11.36 -1.81 -8.03
CA ALA A 224 -12.34 -1.14 -8.85
C ALA A 224 -12.12 -1.34 -10.35
N LEU A 225 -10.86 -1.41 -10.79
CA LEU A 225 -10.55 -1.63 -12.20
C LEU A 225 -10.78 -3.07 -12.66
N VAL A 226 -10.88 -4.03 -11.76
CA VAL A 226 -10.96 -5.43 -12.19
C VAL A 226 -12.26 -6.10 -11.73
N THR A 227 -12.98 -5.54 -10.78
CA THR A 227 -14.35 -6.01 -10.52
C THR A 227 -15.19 -5.91 -11.80
N PRO A 228 -16.04 -6.90 -12.10
CA PRO A 228 -17.03 -6.83 -13.18
C PRO A 228 -18.22 -5.92 -12.84
N SER A 229 -18.33 -5.46 -11.61
CA SER A 229 -19.46 -4.64 -11.17
C SER A 229 -19.10 -3.16 -11.21
N SER A 230 -19.66 -2.42 -12.19
CA SER A 230 -19.47 -0.97 -12.26
C SER A 230 -19.99 -0.24 -11.02
N ALA A 231 -21.00 -0.80 -10.35
CA ALA A 231 -21.49 -0.31 -9.06
C ALA A 231 -20.45 -0.50 -7.94
N ALA A 232 -19.84 -1.68 -7.85
CA ALA A 232 -18.78 -1.92 -6.87
C ALA A 232 -17.54 -1.06 -7.16
N ALA A 233 -17.09 -1.01 -8.42
CA ALA A 233 -15.95 -0.21 -8.84
C ALA A 233 -16.09 1.27 -8.43
N THR A 234 -17.24 1.86 -8.76
CA THR A 234 -17.51 3.26 -8.41
C THR A 234 -17.65 3.49 -6.92
N GLY A 235 -18.24 2.55 -6.18
CA GLY A 235 -18.29 2.63 -4.73
C GLY A 235 -16.88 2.63 -4.14
N VAL A 236 -16.07 1.62 -4.46
CA VAL A 236 -14.71 1.47 -3.93
C VAL A 236 -13.83 2.69 -4.25
N LEU A 237 -13.85 3.21 -5.48
CA LEU A 237 -13.08 4.40 -5.84
C LEU A 237 -13.51 5.65 -5.07
N ALA A 238 -14.82 5.88 -4.95
CA ALA A 238 -15.34 7.01 -4.18
C ALA A 238 -14.95 6.87 -2.70
N GLY A 239 -15.08 5.66 -2.14
CA GLY A 239 -14.71 5.36 -0.76
C GLY A 239 -13.22 5.60 -0.49
N ALA A 240 -12.34 5.06 -1.32
CA ALA A 240 -10.90 5.21 -1.17
C ALA A 240 -10.44 6.66 -1.38
N GLY A 241 -11.01 7.37 -2.35
CA GLY A 241 -10.75 8.80 -2.56
C GLY A 241 -11.18 9.65 -1.36
N LEU A 242 -12.38 9.41 -0.82
CA LEU A 242 -12.85 10.09 0.40
C LEU A 242 -12.02 9.74 1.63
N GLY A 243 -11.61 8.48 1.78
CA GLY A 243 -10.70 8.05 2.85
C GLY A 243 -9.33 8.71 2.75
N ALA A 244 -8.78 8.83 1.55
CA ALA A 244 -7.53 9.55 1.33
C ALA A 244 -7.67 11.05 1.61
N LEU A 245 -8.80 11.67 1.25
CA LEU A 245 -9.11 13.05 1.59
C LEU A 245 -9.29 13.28 3.11
N ALA A 246 -9.74 12.27 3.86
CA ALA A 246 -9.81 12.35 5.32
C ALA A 246 -8.42 12.43 5.98
N VAL A 247 -7.37 11.95 5.31
CA VAL A 247 -5.98 12.05 5.78
C VAL A 247 -5.28 13.30 5.19
N LEU A 248 -5.38 13.51 3.89
CA LEU A 248 -4.65 14.58 3.18
C LEU A 248 -5.32 15.96 3.31
N GLY A 249 -6.65 15.99 3.41
CA GLY A 249 -7.43 17.22 3.50
C GLY A 249 -7.11 18.05 4.74
N PRO A 250 -7.13 17.46 5.96
CA PRO A 250 -6.75 18.18 7.17
C PRO A 250 -5.32 18.71 7.12
N ARG A 251 -4.37 17.94 6.57
CA ARG A 251 -2.98 18.37 6.36
C ARG A 251 -2.87 19.58 5.44
N LEU A 252 -3.60 19.58 4.32
CA LEU A 252 -3.66 20.72 3.40
C LEU A 252 -4.23 21.96 4.09
N ALA A 253 -5.34 21.80 4.81
CA ALA A 253 -5.98 22.89 5.53
C ALA A 253 -5.08 23.47 6.63
N ALA A 254 -4.37 22.61 7.37
CA ALA A 254 -3.40 23.03 8.36
C ALA A 254 -2.23 23.80 7.73
N GLY A 255 -1.70 23.32 6.61
CA GLY A 255 -0.65 24.04 5.87
C GLY A 255 -1.10 25.39 5.31
N LEU A 256 -2.36 25.54 4.91
CA LEU A 256 -2.90 26.80 4.36
C LEU A 256 -3.27 27.84 5.43
N THR A 257 -3.60 27.40 6.64
CA THR A 257 -4.13 28.27 7.71
C THR A 257 -3.22 28.40 8.92
N GLY A 258 -2.26 27.48 9.07
CA GLY A 258 -1.36 27.43 10.21
C GLY A 258 -0.28 28.51 10.14
N ALA A 259 -0.13 29.26 11.22
CA ALA A 259 0.97 30.22 11.33
C ALA A 259 2.32 29.49 11.23
N ARG A 260 3.20 29.98 10.34
CA ARG A 260 4.53 29.42 10.02
C ARG A 260 4.52 28.04 9.33
N LEU A 261 3.35 27.60 8.86
CA LEU A 261 3.21 26.39 8.06
C LEU A 261 2.88 26.76 6.62
N ALA A 262 3.30 25.91 5.68
CA ALA A 262 2.90 25.96 4.29
C ALA A 262 2.54 24.54 3.82
N PRO A 263 1.57 24.36 2.91
CA PRO A 263 1.24 23.03 2.41
C PRO A 263 2.41 22.47 1.59
N SER A 264 2.74 21.20 1.80
CA SER A 264 3.74 20.56 0.96
C SER A 264 3.22 20.36 -0.46
N PRO A 265 4.08 20.40 -1.50
CA PRO A 265 3.67 20.08 -2.86
C PRO A 265 3.03 18.69 -2.97
N GLY A 266 3.56 17.73 -2.20
CA GLY A 266 3.03 16.36 -2.12
C GLY A 266 1.57 16.32 -1.68
N VAL A 267 1.23 17.04 -0.59
CA VAL A 267 -0.15 17.08 -0.09
C VAL A 267 -1.09 17.78 -1.05
N ALA A 268 -0.69 18.89 -1.67
CA ALA A 268 -1.52 19.60 -2.65
C ALA A 268 -1.85 18.71 -3.87
N VAL A 269 -0.83 18.07 -4.45
CA VAL A 269 -0.99 17.14 -5.58
C VAL A 269 -1.78 15.89 -5.16
N GLY A 270 -1.57 15.40 -3.94
CA GLY A 270 -2.29 14.26 -3.37
C GLY A 270 -3.78 14.52 -3.20
N VAL A 271 -4.18 15.68 -2.68
CA VAL A 271 -5.59 16.08 -2.56
C VAL A 271 -6.23 16.14 -3.95
N LEU A 272 -5.56 16.74 -4.93
CA LEU A 272 -6.06 16.77 -6.31
C LEU A 272 -6.25 15.36 -6.88
N ALA A 273 -5.28 14.46 -6.68
CA ALA A 273 -5.35 13.08 -7.12
C ALA A 273 -6.48 12.29 -6.42
N ALA A 274 -6.69 12.50 -5.12
CA ALA A 274 -7.80 11.89 -4.38
C ALA A 274 -9.17 12.41 -4.86
N VAL A 275 -9.28 13.71 -5.18
CA VAL A 275 -10.47 14.28 -5.83
C VAL A 275 -10.70 13.64 -7.21
N LEU A 276 -9.64 13.40 -7.99
CA LEU A 276 -9.75 12.71 -9.29
C LEU A 276 -10.23 11.25 -9.14
N LEU A 277 -9.89 10.54 -8.06
CA LEU A 277 -10.46 9.21 -7.76
C LEU A 277 -11.97 9.30 -7.50
N VAL A 278 -12.41 10.28 -6.70
CA VAL A 278 -13.85 10.51 -6.45
C VAL A 278 -14.57 10.93 -7.73
N ALA A 279 -13.99 11.81 -8.54
CA ALA A 279 -14.55 12.23 -9.83
C ALA A 279 -14.65 11.06 -10.82
N SER A 280 -13.64 10.19 -10.83
CA SER A 280 -13.63 8.97 -11.64
C SER A 280 -14.80 8.06 -11.29
N ALA A 281 -15.16 7.94 -10.01
CA ALA A 281 -16.35 7.18 -9.58
C ALA A 281 -17.67 7.71 -10.17
N VAL A 282 -17.76 9.01 -10.48
CA VAL A 282 -18.93 9.62 -11.13
C VAL A 282 -18.91 9.41 -12.64
N ALA A 283 -17.74 9.48 -13.26
CA ALA A 283 -17.56 9.36 -14.71
C ALA A 283 -17.63 7.91 -15.21
N LEU A 284 -17.08 6.95 -14.46
CA LEU A 284 -16.90 5.54 -14.86
C LEU A 284 -18.17 4.87 -15.39
N PRO A 285 -19.37 5.00 -14.78
CA PRO A 285 -20.58 4.33 -15.26
C PRO A 285 -20.98 4.78 -16.67
N ARG A 286 -20.80 6.07 -16.98
CA ARG A 286 -21.14 6.64 -18.28
C ARG A 286 -20.15 6.17 -19.35
N LEU A 287 -18.88 6.06 -18.99
CA LEU A 287 -17.81 5.65 -19.90
C LEU A 287 -17.92 4.16 -20.23
N VAL A 288 -18.13 3.31 -19.22
CA VAL A 288 -18.39 1.87 -19.40
C VAL A 288 -19.63 1.64 -20.26
N ALA A 289 -20.75 2.32 -19.96
CA ALA A 289 -21.99 2.19 -20.74
C ALA A 289 -21.85 2.65 -22.20
N ARG A 290 -20.94 3.59 -22.50
CA ARG A 290 -20.63 4.01 -23.88
C ARG A 290 -19.84 2.92 -24.61
N SER A 291 -18.81 2.38 -23.98
CA SER A 291 -18.00 1.28 -24.56
C SER A 291 -18.83 0.03 -24.80
N ASP A 292 -19.71 -0.34 -23.85
CA ASP A 292 -20.56 -1.54 -23.97
C ASP A 292 -21.57 -1.43 -25.12
N ARG A 293 -21.98 -0.21 -25.49
CA ARG A 293 -22.83 0.03 -26.67
C ARG A 293 -22.07 -0.03 -27.99
N ALA A 294 -20.78 0.30 -27.98
CA ALA A 294 -19.93 0.33 -29.17
C ALA A 294 -19.32 -1.05 -29.49
N ALA A 295 -19.21 -1.95 -28.51
CA ALA A 295 -18.54 -3.23 -28.67
C ALA A 295 -19.44 -4.32 -29.31
N PRO A 296 -18.96 -5.08 -30.32
CA PRO A 296 -19.62 -6.28 -30.78
C PRO A 296 -19.67 -7.34 -29.66
N ARG A 297 -20.82 -8.02 -29.50
CA ARG A 297 -21.02 -9.09 -28.49
C ARG A 297 -20.29 -10.38 -28.88
N LEU A 298 -18.96 -10.37 -28.91
CA LEU A 298 -18.17 -11.58 -29.00
C LEU A 298 -18.01 -12.18 -27.60
N ARG A 299 -18.84 -13.21 -27.30
CA ARG A 299 -18.64 -14.13 -26.18
C ARG A 299 -17.42 -14.99 -26.50
N ARG A 300 -16.27 -14.62 -25.97
CA ARG A 300 -15.10 -15.51 -25.97
C ARG A 300 -15.04 -16.16 -24.60
N ALA A 301 -15.46 -17.42 -24.53
CA ALA A 301 -15.28 -18.24 -23.33
C ALA A 301 -13.78 -18.41 -23.11
N VAL A 302 -13.24 -17.76 -22.09
CA VAL A 302 -11.89 -18.03 -21.62
C VAL A 302 -11.99 -19.27 -20.74
N PRO A 303 -11.29 -20.38 -21.03
CA PRO A 303 -11.32 -21.55 -20.17
C PRO A 303 -10.85 -21.15 -18.76
N PRO A 304 -11.49 -21.66 -17.69
CA PRO A 304 -11.13 -21.31 -16.34
C PRO A 304 -9.66 -21.71 -16.08
N ALA A 305 -8.85 -20.73 -15.67
CA ALA A 305 -7.49 -21.02 -15.22
C ALA A 305 -7.54 -21.94 -13.98
N PRO A 306 -6.50 -22.76 -13.73
CA PRO A 306 -6.49 -23.69 -12.60
C PRO A 306 -6.41 -22.95 -11.25
N ALA A 307 -7.58 -22.51 -10.75
CA ALA A 307 -7.76 -21.65 -9.58
C ALA A 307 -7.12 -22.19 -8.30
N LYS A 308 -6.94 -23.52 -8.18
CA LYS A 308 -6.33 -24.15 -7.00
C LYS A 308 -4.87 -23.74 -6.80
N ARG A 309 -4.06 -23.71 -7.87
CA ARG A 309 -2.62 -23.39 -7.76
C ARG A 309 -2.40 -21.90 -7.49
N HIS A 310 -3.20 -21.02 -8.09
CA HIS A 310 -3.17 -19.59 -7.75
C HIS A 310 -3.57 -19.34 -6.30
N ARG A 311 -4.63 -20.01 -5.81
CA ARG A 311 -5.06 -19.89 -4.41
C ARG A 311 -3.97 -20.36 -3.45
N GLN A 312 -3.28 -21.46 -3.74
CA GLN A 312 -2.14 -21.93 -2.93
C GLN A 312 -1.02 -20.89 -2.87
N ALA A 313 -0.63 -20.33 -4.02
CA ALA A 313 0.37 -19.26 -4.09
C ALA A 313 -0.09 -18.00 -3.32
N GLY A 314 -1.36 -17.64 -3.43
CA GLY A 314 -1.96 -16.52 -2.70
C GLY A 314 -1.95 -16.72 -1.19
N VAL A 315 -2.38 -17.89 -0.70
CA VAL A 315 -2.37 -18.22 0.73
C VAL A 315 -0.93 -18.20 1.27
N ALA A 316 0.02 -18.83 0.58
CA ALA A 316 1.42 -18.84 1.01
C ALA A 316 2.02 -17.42 1.08
N GLY A 317 1.74 -16.59 0.08
CA GLY A 317 2.21 -15.21 0.07
C GLY A 317 1.55 -14.33 1.14
N ILE A 318 0.26 -14.53 1.43
CA ILE A 318 -0.41 -13.85 2.56
C ILE A 318 0.23 -14.26 3.88
N VAL A 319 0.45 -15.56 4.11
CA VAL A 319 1.09 -16.05 5.34
C VAL A 319 2.51 -15.48 5.46
N THR A 320 3.28 -15.48 4.37
CA THR A 320 4.63 -14.90 4.33
C THR A 320 4.61 -13.42 4.67
N GLY A 321 3.70 -12.67 4.04
CA GLY A 321 3.52 -11.25 4.29
C GLY A 321 3.14 -10.96 5.75
N ILE A 322 2.22 -11.74 6.33
CA ILE A 322 1.84 -11.63 7.75
C ILE A 322 3.05 -11.91 8.65
N VAL A 323 3.78 -12.99 8.40
CA VAL A 323 4.96 -13.37 9.21
C VAL A 323 6.03 -12.26 9.16
N ALA A 324 6.33 -11.72 7.98
CA ALA A 324 7.27 -10.61 7.82
C ALA A 324 6.78 -9.33 8.54
N THR A 325 5.51 -8.98 8.36
CA THR A 325 4.90 -7.80 8.96
C THR A 325 4.87 -7.91 10.48
N VAL A 326 4.38 -9.01 11.04
CA VAL A 326 4.36 -9.23 12.49
C VAL A 326 5.78 -9.32 13.05
N GLY A 327 6.70 -10.00 12.35
CA GLY A 327 8.10 -10.09 12.75
C GLY A 327 8.78 -8.74 12.88
N SER A 328 8.46 -7.80 11.99
CA SER A 328 9.01 -6.43 12.07
C SER A 328 8.43 -5.57 13.21
N LEU A 329 7.29 -5.94 13.79
CA LEU A 329 6.65 -5.22 14.89
C LEU A 329 7.05 -5.77 16.26
N LEU A 330 7.68 -6.95 16.31
CA LEU A 330 8.13 -7.57 17.55
C LEU A 330 9.59 -7.19 17.85
N PRO A 331 10.00 -7.24 19.13
CA PRO A 331 11.40 -7.03 19.51
C PRO A 331 12.32 -7.98 18.74
N VAL A 332 13.23 -7.41 17.96
CA VAL A 332 14.21 -8.17 17.17
C VAL A 332 15.32 -8.69 18.08
N LEU A 333 15.75 -7.89 19.06
CA LEU A 333 16.76 -8.27 20.05
C LEU A 333 16.09 -8.52 21.40
N SER A 334 16.57 -9.53 22.13
CA SER A 334 16.37 -9.62 23.58
C SER A 334 17.57 -8.98 24.26
N VAL A 335 17.30 -8.06 25.19
CA VAL A 335 18.32 -7.27 25.89
C VAL A 335 18.15 -7.49 27.39
N PRO A 336 19.24 -7.49 28.19
CA PRO A 336 19.14 -7.69 29.64
C PRO A 336 18.20 -6.68 30.30
N ALA A 337 17.56 -7.08 31.41
CA ALA A 337 16.65 -6.22 32.15
C ALA A 337 17.34 -4.91 32.59
N GLY A 338 16.72 -3.77 32.30
CA GLY A 338 17.24 -2.44 32.60
C GLY A 338 18.07 -1.79 31.49
N ALA A 339 18.37 -2.50 30.40
CA ALA A 339 19.01 -1.93 29.23
C ALA A 339 17.98 -1.62 28.12
N THR A 340 18.14 -0.45 27.48
CA THR A 340 17.30 -0.02 26.37
C THR A 340 17.71 -0.74 25.10
N ALA A 341 16.77 -1.43 24.44
CA ALA A 341 17.04 -2.06 23.17
C ALA A 341 17.25 -1.00 22.08
N PRO A 342 18.31 -1.13 21.25
CA PRO A 342 18.51 -0.20 20.14
C PRO A 342 17.39 -0.40 19.11
N GLU A 343 16.91 0.71 18.54
CA GLU A 343 16.03 0.62 17.38
C GLU A 343 16.79 0.00 16.21
N LEU A 344 16.13 -0.89 15.48
CA LEU A 344 16.67 -1.52 14.28
C LEU A 344 15.85 -1.07 13.06
N PRO A 345 16.29 -0.01 12.37
CA PRO A 345 15.52 0.56 11.26
C PRO A 345 15.34 -0.44 10.10
N ALA A 346 16.18 -1.47 9.98
CA ALA A 346 16.01 -2.59 9.05
C ALA A 346 14.66 -3.30 9.19
N ALA A 347 14.04 -3.31 10.38
CA ALA A 347 12.71 -3.86 10.59
C ALA A 347 11.63 -3.11 9.79
N ARG A 348 11.78 -1.80 9.58
CA ARG A 348 10.84 -0.99 8.78
C ARG A 348 10.82 -1.44 7.31
N MET A 349 11.96 -1.85 6.77
CA MET A 349 12.04 -2.42 5.42
C MET A 349 11.36 -3.80 5.35
N LEU A 350 11.51 -4.63 6.39
CA LEU A 350 10.82 -5.93 6.46
C LEU A 350 9.31 -5.75 6.54
N PHE A 351 8.83 -4.78 7.31
CA PHE A 351 7.41 -4.42 7.36
C PHE A 351 6.89 -4.09 5.96
N ALA A 352 7.57 -3.16 5.27
CA ALA A 352 7.13 -2.69 3.96
C ALA A 352 7.17 -3.80 2.89
N ALA A 353 8.19 -4.66 2.92
CA ALA A 353 8.28 -5.81 2.02
C ALA A 353 7.17 -6.83 2.32
N GLY A 354 6.91 -7.10 3.60
CA GLY A 354 5.82 -7.97 4.04
C GLY A 354 4.46 -7.47 3.58
N LEU A 355 4.19 -6.17 3.73
CA LEU A 355 2.95 -5.53 3.31
C LEU A 355 2.77 -5.58 1.78
N LEU A 356 3.84 -5.34 1.02
CA LEU A 356 3.82 -5.44 -0.45
C LEU A 356 3.46 -6.85 -0.92
N VAL A 357 4.10 -7.89 -0.35
CA VAL A 357 3.78 -9.29 -0.69
C VAL A 357 2.36 -9.63 -0.27
N LEU A 358 1.94 -9.26 0.94
CA LEU A 358 0.58 -9.50 1.43
C LEU A 358 -0.47 -8.90 0.48
N ALA A 359 -0.27 -7.64 0.10
CA ALA A 359 -1.14 -6.89 -0.81
C ALA A 359 -1.24 -7.56 -2.20
N LEU A 360 -0.11 -7.96 -2.78
CA LEU A 360 -0.09 -8.58 -4.11
C LEU A 360 -0.66 -10.01 -4.08
N SER A 361 -0.38 -10.78 -3.03
CA SER A 361 -0.85 -12.15 -2.87
C SER A 361 -2.34 -12.26 -2.57
N PHE A 362 -2.96 -11.23 -1.99
CA PHE A 362 -4.41 -11.17 -1.82
C PHE A 362 -5.15 -11.31 -3.16
N TRP A 363 -4.63 -10.69 -4.23
CA TRP A 363 -5.22 -10.79 -5.57
C TRP A 363 -5.21 -12.20 -6.13
N LEU A 364 -4.28 -13.05 -5.71
CA LEU A 364 -4.21 -14.44 -6.15
C LEU A 364 -5.35 -15.31 -5.61
N LEU A 365 -6.09 -14.83 -4.60
CA LEU A 365 -7.30 -15.48 -4.11
C LEU A 365 -8.52 -15.20 -5.00
N LEU A 366 -8.43 -14.22 -5.91
CA LEU A 366 -9.51 -13.82 -6.80
C LEU A 366 -9.25 -14.38 -8.20
N SER A 367 -10.09 -15.32 -8.65
CA SER A 367 -9.89 -16.09 -9.89
C SER A 367 -9.70 -15.24 -11.14
N GLU A 368 -10.33 -14.06 -11.20
CA GLU A 368 -10.26 -13.12 -12.32
C GLU A 368 -8.88 -12.43 -12.44
N PHE A 369 -8.17 -12.31 -11.32
CA PHE A 369 -6.93 -11.56 -11.17
C PHE A 369 -5.71 -12.44 -11.06
N ALA A 370 -5.93 -13.64 -10.55
CA ALA A 370 -4.90 -14.57 -10.16
C ALA A 370 -3.94 -14.79 -11.32
N ALA A 371 -4.48 -15.05 -12.51
CA ALA A 371 -3.70 -15.26 -13.71
C ALA A 371 -2.85 -14.01 -14.09
N PRO A 372 -3.44 -12.81 -14.33
CA PRO A 372 -2.67 -11.61 -14.76
C PRO A 372 -1.70 -11.07 -13.72
N LEU A 373 -2.06 -11.10 -12.44
CA LEU A 373 -1.25 -10.47 -11.40
C LEU A 373 -0.24 -11.42 -10.76
N ARG A 374 -0.35 -12.74 -10.93
CA ARG A 374 0.60 -13.69 -10.37
C ARG A 374 2.07 -13.35 -10.59
N PRO A 375 2.52 -12.98 -11.81
CA PRO A 375 3.93 -12.69 -12.01
C PRO A 375 4.44 -11.54 -11.14
N ALA A 376 3.57 -10.59 -10.76
CA ALA A 376 3.94 -9.45 -9.93
C ALA A 376 4.36 -9.84 -8.50
N VAL A 377 3.96 -11.03 -8.01
CA VAL A 377 4.31 -11.51 -6.65
C VAL A 377 5.73 -12.07 -6.57
N ALA A 378 6.30 -12.51 -7.70
CA ALA A 378 7.55 -13.27 -7.73
C ALA A 378 8.75 -12.50 -7.16
N VAL A 379 8.97 -11.27 -7.61
CA VAL A 379 10.12 -10.45 -7.18
C VAL A 379 9.92 -9.84 -5.79
N PRO A 380 8.71 -9.40 -5.39
CA PRO A 380 8.44 -9.01 -4.01
C PRO A 380 8.72 -10.10 -2.96
N ALA A 381 8.49 -11.38 -3.29
CA ALA A 381 8.91 -12.48 -2.41
C ALA A 381 10.43 -12.47 -2.16
N ALA A 382 11.25 -12.25 -3.20
CA ALA A 382 12.69 -12.06 -3.03
C ALA A 382 13.04 -10.78 -2.24
N GLY A 383 12.22 -9.74 -2.35
CA GLY A 383 12.34 -8.52 -1.54
C GLY A 383 12.19 -8.78 -0.04
N VAL A 384 11.31 -9.70 0.36
CA VAL A 384 11.20 -10.15 1.77
C VAL A 384 12.48 -10.82 2.23
N VAL A 385 13.14 -11.63 1.38
CA VAL A 385 14.43 -12.27 1.72
C VAL A 385 15.52 -11.20 1.94
N ALA A 386 15.58 -10.18 1.09
CA ALA A 386 16.51 -9.07 1.25
C ALA A 386 16.28 -8.31 2.56
N ALA A 387 15.03 -7.99 2.88
CA ALA A 387 14.68 -7.25 4.09
C ALA A 387 14.91 -8.08 5.36
N ALA A 388 14.55 -9.37 5.35
CA ALA A 388 14.79 -10.29 6.46
C ALA A 388 16.30 -10.50 6.68
N GLY A 389 17.08 -10.61 5.60
CA GLY A 389 18.54 -10.71 5.69
C GLY A 389 19.19 -9.52 6.40
N ALA A 390 18.70 -8.30 6.15
CA ALA A 390 19.14 -7.10 6.87
C ALA A 390 18.83 -7.17 8.38
N VAL A 391 17.62 -7.60 8.75
CA VAL A 391 17.23 -7.79 10.16
C VAL A 391 18.08 -8.87 10.85
N LEU A 392 18.29 -10.01 10.19
CA LEU A 392 19.12 -11.09 10.73
C LEU A 392 20.59 -10.67 10.87
N GLN A 393 21.11 -9.87 9.94
CA GLN A 393 22.47 -9.33 10.04
C GLN A 393 22.63 -8.43 11.27
N SER A 394 21.64 -7.58 11.56
CA SER A 394 21.64 -6.76 12.79
C SER A 394 21.70 -7.62 14.05
N TRP A 395 20.95 -8.73 14.09
CA TRP A 395 21.02 -9.68 15.20
C TRP A 395 22.39 -10.35 15.31
N VAL A 396 22.98 -10.84 14.22
CA VAL A 396 24.29 -11.49 14.23
C VAL A 396 25.38 -10.57 14.75
N LEU A 397 25.35 -9.30 14.34
CA LEU A 397 26.27 -8.28 14.84
C LEU A 397 26.06 -8.01 16.33
N ALA A 398 24.81 -7.98 16.80
CA ALA A 398 24.46 -7.73 18.19
C ALA A 398 24.71 -8.94 19.11
N ALA A 399 24.61 -10.17 18.61
CA ALA A 399 24.79 -11.40 19.37
C ALA A 399 26.22 -11.60 19.91
N GLY A 400 27.20 -10.84 19.39
CA GLY A 400 28.54 -10.77 19.96
C GLY A 400 28.62 -10.01 21.29
N LEU A 401 27.56 -9.30 21.67
CA LEU A 401 27.50 -8.54 22.92
C LEU A 401 26.96 -9.42 24.07
N PRO A 402 27.57 -9.36 25.26
CA PRO A 402 27.17 -10.19 26.39
C PRO A 402 25.74 -9.88 26.82
N GLY A 403 24.90 -10.92 26.92
CA GLY A 403 23.50 -10.82 27.35
C GLY A 403 22.50 -10.39 26.28
N VAL A 404 22.95 -10.12 25.04
CA VAL A 404 22.05 -9.81 23.91
C VAL A 404 21.72 -11.09 23.15
N GLY A 405 20.43 -11.34 22.92
CA GLY A 405 19.94 -12.53 22.22
C GLY A 405 18.95 -12.24 21.10
N ALA A 406 18.46 -13.30 20.47
CA ALA A 406 17.40 -13.22 19.46
C ALA A 406 16.03 -13.02 20.13
N GLY A 407 15.39 -11.89 19.86
CA GLY A 407 14.00 -11.65 20.20
C GLY A 407 13.02 -12.34 19.23
N PRO A 408 11.71 -12.37 19.55
CA PRO A 408 10.68 -12.98 18.70
C PRO A 408 10.66 -12.46 17.25
N GLY A 409 10.99 -11.17 17.05
CA GLY A 409 11.05 -10.56 15.73
C GLY A 409 12.13 -11.18 14.83
N THR A 410 13.28 -11.55 15.40
CA THR A 410 14.36 -12.24 14.67
C THR A 410 13.91 -13.61 14.17
N TRP A 411 13.20 -14.37 15.01
CA TRP A 411 12.69 -15.69 14.62
C TRP A 411 11.65 -15.61 13.51
N LEU A 412 10.73 -14.64 13.57
CA LEU A 412 9.75 -14.42 12.51
C LEU A 412 10.40 -13.89 11.22
N ALA A 413 11.40 -13.00 11.31
CA ALA A 413 12.19 -12.59 10.15
C ALA A 413 12.90 -13.78 9.49
N GLY A 414 13.49 -14.68 10.29
CA GLY A 414 14.05 -15.94 9.83
C GLY A 414 13.01 -16.85 9.16
N ALA A 415 11.82 -16.98 9.74
CA ALA A 415 10.71 -17.76 9.17
C ALA A 415 10.10 -17.16 7.90
N ALA A 416 10.22 -15.85 7.70
CA ALA A 416 9.78 -15.18 6.48
C ALA A 416 10.59 -15.60 5.24
N ILE A 417 11.86 -15.99 5.40
CA ILE A 417 12.72 -16.45 4.30
C ILE A 417 12.20 -17.74 3.64
N PRO A 418 12.00 -18.87 4.37
CA PRO A 418 11.40 -20.06 3.77
C PRO A 418 9.96 -19.82 3.30
N GLY A 419 9.19 -18.95 3.98
CA GLY A 419 7.86 -18.54 3.51
C GLY A 419 7.91 -17.87 2.12
N ALA A 420 8.85 -16.95 1.94
CA ALA A 420 9.09 -16.27 0.66
C ALA A 420 9.54 -17.25 -0.43
N ALA A 421 10.41 -18.22 -0.09
CA ALA A 421 10.81 -19.27 -1.02
C ALA A 421 9.62 -20.14 -1.46
N VAL A 422 8.79 -20.60 -0.51
CA VAL A 422 7.57 -21.37 -0.80
C VAL A 422 6.60 -20.57 -1.65
N THR A 423 6.42 -19.28 -1.35
CA THR A 423 5.59 -18.36 -2.14
C THR A 423 6.10 -18.27 -3.58
N GLY A 424 7.39 -18.03 -3.77
CA GLY A 424 8.03 -17.98 -5.10
C GLY A 424 7.85 -19.28 -5.89
N VAL A 425 8.08 -20.44 -5.25
CA VAL A 425 7.88 -21.76 -5.87
C VAL A 425 6.42 -21.95 -6.30
N LEU A 426 5.45 -21.65 -5.44
CA LEU A 426 4.03 -21.80 -5.78
C LEU A 426 3.59 -20.83 -6.88
N VAL A 427 4.13 -19.62 -6.91
CA VAL A 427 3.94 -18.65 -8.00
C VAL A 427 4.48 -19.20 -9.33
N VAL A 428 5.64 -19.87 -9.33
CA VAL A 428 6.20 -20.51 -10.53
C VAL A 428 5.35 -21.72 -10.95
N LEU A 429 4.95 -22.59 -10.01
CA LEU A 429 4.12 -23.77 -10.29
C LEU A 429 2.73 -23.39 -10.81
N ALA A 430 2.13 -22.31 -10.30
CA ALA A 430 0.90 -21.74 -10.83
C ALA A 430 1.11 -21.16 -12.24
N GLY A 431 2.34 -20.78 -12.61
CA GLY A 431 2.74 -20.43 -13.98
C GLY A 431 2.88 -21.62 -14.91
N ALA A 432 3.53 -22.69 -14.45
CA ALA A 432 3.63 -23.93 -15.21
C ALA A 432 2.23 -24.50 -15.54
N ALA A 433 1.31 -24.45 -14.56
CA ALA A 433 -0.09 -24.86 -14.74
C ALA A 433 -0.84 -24.15 -15.86
N GLU A 434 -0.50 -22.90 -16.13
CA GLU A 434 -1.13 -22.13 -17.21
C GLU A 434 -0.63 -22.57 -18.60
N ARG A 435 0.48 -23.31 -18.68
CA ARG A 435 1.09 -23.77 -19.93
C ARG A 435 0.63 -25.16 -20.34
N ASP A 436 0.11 -25.97 -19.41
CA ASP A 436 -0.29 -27.37 -19.62
C ASP A 436 -1.40 -27.58 -20.68
N GLY A 437 -1.99 -26.51 -21.24
CA GLY A 437 -3.03 -26.57 -22.28
C GLY A 437 -2.86 -25.56 -23.41
N ILE A 438 -1.65 -25.04 -23.61
CA ILE A 438 -1.35 -24.00 -24.59
C ILE A 438 -0.25 -24.51 -25.53
N ASP A 439 -0.46 -24.38 -26.83
CA ASP A 439 0.58 -24.67 -27.82
C ASP A 439 1.79 -23.73 -27.63
N THR A 440 2.95 -24.31 -27.32
CA THR A 440 4.23 -23.62 -27.14
C THR A 440 5.14 -23.71 -28.38
N SER A 441 4.63 -24.16 -29.52
CA SER A 441 5.39 -24.33 -30.77
C SER A 441 5.98 -23.02 -31.32
N VAL A 442 5.41 -21.87 -30.96
CA VAL A 442 5.90 -20.54 -31.35
C VAL A 442 6.47 -19.81 -30.14
N GLU A 443 7.80 -19.65 -30.10
CA GLU A 443 8.45 -18.82 -29.10
C GLU A 443 8.26 -17.33 -29.42
N ARG A 444 7.71 -16.59 -28.45
CA ARG A 444 7.68 -15.13 -28.52
C ARG A 444 9.00 -14.56 -28.03
N THR A 445 9.53 -13.60 -28.76
CA THR A 445 10.61 -12.71 -28.30
C THR A 445 10.16 -11.25 -28.38
N ALA A 446 10.48 -10.47 -27.35
CA ALA A 446 10.20 -9.04 -27.34
C ALA A 446 11.01 -8.29 -28.41
N GLY A 447 10.49 -7.15 -28.86
CA GLY A 447 11.13 -6.31 -29.86
C GLY A 447 12.52 -5.83 -29.42
N PRO A 448 13.39 -5.42 -30.37
CA PRO A 448 14.77 -5.04 -30.07
C PRO A 448 14.85 -3.87 -29.06
N VAL A 449 13.94 -2.90 -29.16
CA VAL A 449 13.88 -1.75 -28.23
C VAL A 449 13.51 -2.21 -26.82
N THR A 450 12.46 -3.01 -26.68
CA THR A 450 12.02 -3.57 -25.38
C THR A 450 13.12 -4.40 -24.72
N ARG A 451 13.87 -5.19 -25.51
CA ARG A 451 15.03 -5.95 -25.02
C ARG A 451 16.19 -5.05 -24.59
N ALA A 452 16.49 -3.99 -25.34
CA ALA A 452 17.55 -3.05 -24.99
C ALA A 452 17.23 -2.29 -23.69
N VAL A 453 16.01 -1.75 -23.57
CA VAL A 453 15.53 -1.08 -22.35
C VAL A 453 15.46 -2.05 -21.18
N GLY A 454 14.98 -3.28 -21.41
CA GLY A 454 14.98 -4.34 -20.42
C GLY A 454 16.39 -4.69 -19.92
N ALA A 455 17.35 -4.87 -20.82
CA ALA A 455 18.74 -5.15 -20.45
C ALA A 455 19.36 -4.01 -19.63
N ALA A 456 19.14 -2.75 -20.05
CA ALA A 456 19.55 -1.58 -19.28
C ALA A 456 18.89 -1.56 -17.89
N ALA A 457 17.60 -1.90 -17.79
CA ALA A 457 16.88 -2.00 -16.53
C ALA A 457 17.46 -3.09 -15.61
N ALA A 458 17.75 -4.28 -16.14
CA ALA A 458 18.33 -5.38 -15.39
C ALA A 458 19.71 -5.04 -14.82
N LEU A 459 20.56 -4.38 -15.64
CA LEU A 459 21.89 -3.94 -15.22
C LEU A 459 21.81 -2.85 -14.15
N THR A 460 21.06 -1.78 -14.40
CA THR A 460 20.97 -0.62 -13.49
C THR A 460 20.27 -0.99 -12.18
N ALA A 461 19.13 -1.68 -12.23
CA ALA A 461 18.41 -2.12 -11.04
C ALA A 461 19.18 -3.21 -10.28
N GLY A 462 19.79 -4.17 -10.99
CA GLY A 462 20.60 -5.22 -10.38
C GLY A 462 21.80 -4.65 -9.63
N VAL A 463 22.58 -3.78 -10.27
CA VAL A 463 23.70 -3.08 -9.63
C VAL A 463 23.21 -2.20 -8.49
N GLY A 464 22.12 -1.44 -8.69
CA GLY A 464 21.54 -0.56 -7.68
C GLY A 464 21.13 -1.32 -6.41
N VAL A 465 20.58 -2.52 -6.54
CA VAL A 465 20.22 -3.38 -5.39
C VAL A 465 21.46 -3.90 -4.63
N LEU A 466 22.58 -4.12 -5.32
CA LEU A 466 23.81 -4.61 -4.69
C LEU A 466 24.60 -3.52 -3.96
N LEU A 467 24.33 -2.24 -4.24
CA LEU A 467 24.98 -1.14 -3.52
C LEU A 467 24.53 -1.08 -2.06
N PRO A 468 25.43 -0.84 -1.09
CA PRO A 468 25.08 -0.71 0.33
C PRO A 468 24.41 0.64 0.59
N LEU A 469 23.11 0.72 0.34
CA LEU A 469 22.35 1.95 0.57
C LEU A 469 22.20 2.23 2.07
N GLN A 470 22.08 1.19 2.89
CA GLN A 470 21.80 1.31 4.31
C GLN A 470 23.08 1.56 5.13
N PRO A 471 23.02 2.38 6.18
CA PRO A 471 24.10 2.54 7.14
C PRO A 471 24.54 1.18 7.71
N GLY A 472 25.83 0.87 7.64
CA GLY A 472 26.38 -0.40 8.13
C GLY A 472 26.09 -1.63 7.27
N ALA A 473 25.48 -1.49 6.09
CA ALA A 473 25.29 -2.61 5.17
C ALA A 473 26.64 -3.08 4.58
N GLY A 474 26.78 -4.40 4.43
CA GLY A 474 27.99 -5.00 3.87
C GLY A 474 28.20 -4.64 2.40
N SER A 475 29.42 -4.74 1.91
CA SER A 475 29.70 -4.61 0.48
C SER A 475 29.70 -5.99 -0.18
N VAL A 476 29.22 -6.08 -1.42
CA VAL A 476 29.42 -7.27 -2.26
C VAL A 476 30.90 -7.51 -2.56
N LEU A 477 31.75 -6.51 -2.37
CA LEU A 477 33.20 -6.61 -2.55
C LEU A 477 33.94 -7.13 -1.30
N SER A 478 33.29 -7.17 -0.13
CA SER A 478 33.90 -7.60 1.13
C SER A 478 33.48 -9.03 1.47
N TYR A 479 34.38 -10.00 1.30
CA TYR A 479 34.15 -11.41 1.65
C TYR A 479 34.75 -11.75 3.03
N PRO A 480 34.07 -12.54 3.90
CA PRO A 480 32.80 -13.24 3.70
C PRO A 480 31.57 -12.33 3.74
N TRP A 481 30.52 -12.70 3.00
CA TRP A 481 29.26 -11.97 2.92
C TRP A 481 28.34 -12.24 4.12
N GLY A 482 27.77 -11.17 4.67
CA GLY A 482 26.70 -11.23 5.66
C GLY A 482 25.34 -11.60 5.06
N TYR A 483 24.35 -11.83 5.92
CA TYR A 483 22.98 -12.18 5.51
C TYR A 483 22.30 -11.08 4.69
N ASP A 484 22.64 -9.82 4.95
CA ASP A 484 22.15 -8.65 4.22
C ASP A 484 22.66 -8.62 2.77
N VAL A 485 23.92 -9.01 2.53
CA VAL A 485 24.53 -9.09 1.20
C VAL A 485 23.91 -10.26 0.41
N TRP A 486 23.77 -11.43 1.04
CA TRP A 486 23.10 -12.59 0.43
C TRP A 486 21.65 -12.29 0.06
N GLY A 487 20.91 -11.62 0.94
CA GLY A 487 19.53 -11.22 0.67
C GLY A 487 19.42 -10.26 -0.52
N ARG A 488 20.30 -9.26 -0.62
CA ARG A 488 20.38 -8.35 -1.77
C ARG A 488 20.79 -9.07 -3.06
N ALA A 489 21.70 -10.03 -2.98
CA ALA A 489 22.08 -10.86 -4.12
C ALA A 489 20.89 -11.66 -4.67
N VAL A 490 20.09 -12.27 -3.79
CA VAL A 490 18.85 -12.98 -4.19
C VAL A 490 17.87 -12.03 -4.88
N LEU A 491 17.66 -10.82 -4.34
CA LEU A 491 16.79 -9.83 -4.98
C LEU A 491 17.32 -9.38 -6.35
N ALA A 492 18.62 -9.10 -6.47
CA ALA A 492 19.24 -8.72 -7.73
C ALA A 492 19.08 -9.81 -8.79
N VAL A 493 19.33 -11.08 -8.43
CA VAL A 493 19.10 -12.23 -9.31
C VAL A 493 17.63 -12.34 -9.71
N ALA A 494 16.69 -12.15 -8.79
CA ALA A 494 15.26 -12.18 -9.08
C ALA A 494 14.84 -11.08 -10.07
N VAL A 495 15.40 -9.86 -9.94
CA VAL A 495 15.15 -8.75 -10.88
C VAL A 495 15.69 -9.07 -12.27
N VAL A 496 16.93 -9.56 -12.38
CA VAL A 496 17.52 -9.96 -13.67
C VAL A 496 16.71 -11.09 -14.31
N ALA A 497 16.37 -12.12 -13.54
CA ALA A 497 15.54 -13.22 -14.02
C ALA A 497 14.15 -12.73 -14.46
N ALA A 498 13.54 -11.79 -13.73
CA ALA A 498 12.26 -11.20 -14.08
C ALA A 498 12.29 -10.50 -15.45
N VAL A 499 13.34 -9.73 -15.75
CA VAL A 499 13.49 -9.08 -17.06
C VAL A 499 13.68 -10.12 -18.18
N LEU A 500 14.56 -11.11 -17.98
CA LEU A 500 14.81 -12.17 -18.96
C LEU A 500 13.55 -12.99 -19.27
N VAL A 501 12.76 -13.29 -18.24
CA VAL A 501 11.48 -13.99 -18.36
C VAL A 501 10.43 -13.10 -19.03
N ALA A 502 10.35 -11.81 -18.66
CA ALA A 502 9.40 -10.87 -19.25
C ALA A 502 9.58 -10.73 -20.77
N GLY A 503 10.84 -10.72 -21.25
CA GLY A 503 11.16 -10.65 -22.68
C GLY A 503 10.69 -11.86 -23.52
N ARG A 504 10.33 -12.98 -22.86
CA ARG A 504 9.75 -14.19 -23.49
C ARG A 504 8.31 -14.45 -23.07
N ALA A 505 7.76 -13.65 -22.16
CA ALA A 505 6.41 -13.83 -21.65
C ALA A 505 5.38 -13.17 -22.57
N ARG A 506 4.11 -13.52 -22.36
CA ARG A 506 2.99 -12.75 -22.94
C ARG A 506 3.01 -11.32 -22.39
N PRO A 507 2.68 -10.29 -23.18
CA PRO A 507 2.81 -8.87 -22.81
C PRO A 507 2.24 -8.53 -21.44
N ALA A 508 0.98 -8.87 -21.19
CA ALA A 508 0.33 -8.61 -19.91
C ALA A 508 1.06 -9.28 -18.73
N ARG A 509 1.56 -10.51 -18.91
CA ARG A 509 2.28 -11.27 -17.86
C ARG A 509 3.69 -10.72 -17.63
N GLY A 510 4.40 -10.39 -18.71
CA GLY A 510 5.72 -9.77 -18.65
C GLY A 510 5.66 -8.38 -18.01
N THR A 511 4.65 -7.61 -18.36
CA THR A 511 4.37 -6.30 -17.76
C THR A 511 4.12 -6.43 -16.25
N ALA A 512 3.24 -7.34 -15.83
CA ALA A 512 2.98 -7.58 -14.40
C ALA A 512 4.26 -7.99 -13.62
N LEU A 513 5.09 -8.85 -14.22
CA LEU A 513 6.37 -9.26 -13.64
C LEU A 513 7.33 -8.08 -13.47
N LEU A 514 7.46 -7.22 -14.49
CA LEU A 514 8.31 -6.03 -14.46
C LEU A 514 7.79 -4.98 -13.46
N LEU A 515 6.47 -4.83 -13.31
CA LEU A 515 5.88 -3.97 -12.29
C LEU A 515 6.18 -4.48 -10.88
N GLY A 516 6.10 -5.80 -10.65
CA GLY A 516 6.52 -6.42 -9.39
C GLY A 516 8.01 -6.19 -9.09
N ALA A 517 8.87 -6.30 -10.11
CA ALA A 517 10.29 -5.99 -9.99
C ALA A 517 10.53 -4.52 -9.66
N ALA A 518 9.87 -3.59 -10.36
CA ALA A 518 9.97 -2.16 -10.12
C ALA A 518 9.55 -1.80 -8.68
N ALA A 519 8.47 -2.40 -8.18
CA ALA A 519 8.01 -2.20 -6.81
C ALA A 519 9.06 -2.64 -5.77
N SER A 520 9.69 -3.82 -5.95
CA SER A 520 10.74 -4.29 -5.06
C SER A 520 11.99 -3.40 -5.08
N VAL A 521 12.42 -2.96 -6.27
CA VAL A 521 13.60 -2.09 -6.42
C VAL A 521 13.31 -0.70 -5.86
N ALA A 522 12.09 -0.17 -6.06
CA ALA A 522 11.65 1.09 -5.48
C ALA A 522 11.64 1.03 -3.96
N LEU A 523 11.16 -0.08 -3.38
CA LEU A 523 11.22 -0.30 -1.94
C LEU A 523 12.66 -0.35 -1.44
N TYR A 524 13.55 -1.03 -2.16
CA TYR A 524 14.98 -1.05 -1.81
C TYR A 524 15.64 0.33 -1.91
N ALA A 525 15.34 1.10 -2.97
CA ALA A 525 15.83 2.46 -3.13
C ALA A 525 15.34 3.38 -1.99
N ALA A 526 14.08 3.21 -1.57
CA ALA A 526 13.51 3.89 -0.42
C ALA A 526 14.10 3.42 0.92
N SER A 527 14.82 2.30 0.97
CA SER A 527 15.36 1.77 2.22
C SER A 527 16.39 2.69 2.88
N TRP A 528 17.17 3.46 2.12
CA TRP A 528 18.05 4.49 2.70
C TRP A 528 17.25 5.46 3.58
N ALA A 529 16.09 5.87 3.08
CA ALA A 529 15.23 6.81 3.75
C ALA A 529 14.44 6.17 4.90
N LEU A 530 14.07 4.89 4.78
CA LEU A 530 13.40 4.14 5.85
C LEU A 530 14.35 3.73 7.00
N VAL A 531 15.66 3.65 6.74
CA VAL A 531 16.65 3.07 7.66
C VAL A 531 17.56 4.13 8.32
N ARG A 532 17.51 5.38 7.86
CA ARG A 532 18.28 6.49 8.42
C ARG A 532 17.81 6.85 9.84
N THR A 533 18.75 7.20 10.72
CA THR A 533 18.48 7.89 11.98
C THR A 533 18.79 9.39 11.86
N SER A 534 18.17 10.22 12.71
CA SER A 534 18.33 11.68 12.72
C SER A 534 19.78 12.16 12.89
N GLU A 535 20.66 11.31 13.43
CA GLU A 535 22.08 11.59 13.65
C GLU A 535 22.98 11.31 12.43
N GLN A 536 22.46 10.73 11.33
CA GLN A 536 23.27 10.29 10.19
C GLN A 536 23.25 11.28 9.01
N GLU A 537 24.41 11.87 8.70
CA GLU A 537 24.61 12.77 7.56
C GLU A 537 24.24 12.15 6.20
N PRO A 538 23.87 12.98 5.18
CA PRO A 538 23.54 12.55 3.82
C PRO A 538 24.74 12.07 3.01
N VAL A 539 25.30 10.94 3.42
CA VAL A 539 26.47 10.35 2.75
C VAL A 539 26.07 9.46 1.56
N ASN A 540 24.90 8.79 1.57
CA ASN A 540 24.60 7.74 0.56
C ASN A 540 23.57 8.11 -0.52
N GLY A 541 23.11 9.38 -0.58
CA GLY A 541 22.09 9.80 -1.56
C GLY A 541 22.48 9.48 -3.02
N VAL A 542 23.76 9.64 -3.37
CA VAL A 542 24.28 9.33 -4.71
C VAL A 542 24.17 7.85 -5.04
N LEU A 543 24.37 6.96 -4.07
CA LEU A 543 24.29 5.51 -4.27
C LEU A 543 22.87 5.03 -4.59
N THR A 544 21.83 5.82 -4.28
CA THR A 544 20.44 5.48 -4.59
C THR A 544 20.09 5.69 -6.08
N LEU A 545 20.85 6.52 -6.81
CA LEU A 545 20.54 6.91 -8.19
C LEU A 545 20.44 5.72 -9.16
N PRO A 546 21.33 4.70 -9.13
CA PRO A 546 21.20 3.53 -10.01
C PRO A 546 19.92 2.73 -9.75
N ALA A 547 19.48 2.62 -8.48
CA ALA A 547 18.25 1.94 -8.13
C ALA A 547 17.02 2.73 -8.63
N ILE A 548 17.01 4.07 -8.46
CA ILE A 548 15.95 4.95 -8.97
C ILE A 548 15.86 4.87 -10.51
N LEU A 549 17.01 4.97 -11.20
CA LEU A 549 17.06 4.83 -12.65
C LEU A 549 16.58 3.43 -13.08
N GLY A 550 16.97 2.38 -12.35
CA GLY A 550 16.51 1.03 -12.56
C GLY A 550 14.99 0.90 -12.47
N VAL A 551 14.34 1.54 -11.48
CA VAL A 551 12.86 1.60 -11.38
C VAL A 551 12.27 2.26 -12.62
N VAL A 552 12.78 3.42 -13.04
CA VAL A 552 12.29 4.13 -14.23
C VAL A 552 12.41 3.25 -15.47
N LEU A 553 13.53 2.56 -15.65
CA LEU A 553 13.75 1.68 -16.79
C LEU A 553 12.89 0.41 -16.74
N LEU A 554 12.62 -0.16 -15.56
CA LEU A 554 11.68 -1.27 -15.39
C LEU A 554 10.25 -0.86 -15.75
N LEU A 555 9.82 0.34 -15.35
CA LEU A 555 8.52 0.90 -15.73
C LEU A 555 8.43 1.18 -17.23
N ALA A 556 9.49 1.72 -17.84
CA ALA A 556 9.57 1.93 -19.27
C ALA A 556 9.52 0.59 -20.03
N ALA A 557 10.26 -0.43 -19.57
CA ALA A 557 10.22 -1.77 -20.16
C ALA A 557 8.83 -2.40 -20.04
N ALA A 558 8.14 -2.22 -18.90
CA ALA A 558 6.77 -2.68 -18.70
C ALA A 558 5.81 -2.01 -19.69
N TRP A 559 5.94 -0.70 -19.89
CA TRP A 559 5.14 0.07 -20.84
C TRP A 559 5.38 -0.34 -22.30
N LEU A 560 6.64 -0.56 -22.70
CA LEU A 560 6.97 -1.04 -24.04
C LEU A 560 6.42 -2.45 -24.26
N THR A 561 6.57 -3.33 -23.27
CA THR A 561 6.07 -4.70 -23.31
C THR A 561 4.56 -4.74 -23.56
N ILE A 562 3.76 -3.89 -22.90
CA ILE A 562 2.31 -3.88 -23.09
C ILE A 562 1.88 -3.26 -24.44
N ARG A 563 2.67 -2.34 -25.00
CA ARG A 563 2.37 -1.75 -26.33
C ARG A 563 2.54 -2.73 -27.47
N GLU A 564 3.45 -3.71 -27.34
CA GLU A 564 3.59 -4.79 -28.33
C GLU A 564 2.36 -5.71 -28.44
N GLU A 565 1.33 -5.54 -27.59
CA GLU A 565 0.06 -6.26 -27.67
C GLU A 565 -0.98 -5.54 -28.56
N ASN A 566 -0.82 -4.24 -28.81
CA ASN A 566 -1.73 -3.41 -29.61
C ASN A 566 -0.93 -2.60 -30.66
N PRO A 567 -0.57 -3.22 -31.81
CA PRO A 567 0.05 -2.49 -32.92
C PRO A 567 -0.90 -1.47 -33.57
#